data_AF-A0AAE3YJA1-F1
#
_entry.id   AF-A0AAE3YJA1-F1
#
_cell.length_a   1.000
_cell.length_b   1.000
_cell.length_c   1.000
_cell.angle_alpha   90.00
_cell.angle_beta   90.00
_cell.angle_gamma   90.00
#
_symmetry.space_group_name_H-M   'P 1'
#
loop_
_entity.id
_entity.type
_entity.pdbx_description
1 polymer ?
#
loop_
_entity_poly.entity_id
_entity_poly.type
_entity_poly.pdbx_seq_one_letter_code
_entity_poly.pdbx_strand_id
1 'polypeptide(L)'
;MSDRWRAVLRAAAVLVFAVAVTAGLVTALRGQDWSVAARILTPGSVGLVAAAFAVNSVAMVFSWLSWRVLLVDLGGPVDTVTSARIFFVGFLAKFAPGRVWTLLANIRMGASAGVGAARMAAVYALTVVISTLTGLALGTVAGLAVLGRTALVLALAAVPVVVCLARPDLVNRGAGRLARLLRRPPPVMSASGRGVRWSIVAQTVCWVVAGVQLWLLAVAQGAPPLRTLPISIGAFALGTVAGVAVVLLPDGLGVREGVLLVALATVLPLPAAGVVTVASRLLCTLSEIAVAGVAVLVSEVVKRRQPHYANAR
;
A
#
# COMPACT_ATOMS: atom_id res chain seq x y z
N MET A 1 0.85 26.10 -25.12
CA MET A 1 -0.26 25.12 -25.06
C MET A 1 -1.27 25.55 -24.01
N SER A 2 -2.45 25.99 -24.46
CA SER A 2 -3.54 26.44 -23.60
C SER A 2 -4.07 25.31 -22.70
N ASP A 3 -4.58 25.66 -21.52
CA ASP A 3 -5.08 24.70 -20.52
C ASP A 3 -6.18 23.77 -21.07
N ARG A 4 -6.94 24.23 -22.08
CA ARG A 4 -7.90 23.42 -22.82
C ARG A 4 -7.27 22.21 -23.51
N TRP A 5 -6.11 22.37 -24.16
CA TRP A 5 -5.44 21.25 -24.84
C TRP A 5 -4.89 20.21 -23.86
N ARG A 6 -4.44 20.63 -22.68
CA ARG A 6 -4.01 19.69 -21.62
C ARG A 6 -5.19 18.92 -21.04
N ALA A 7 -6.35 19.56 -20.89
CA ALA A 7 -7.57 18.89 -20.43
C ALA A 7 -8.07 17.86 -21.45
N VAL A 8 -8.06 18.20 -22.74
CA VAL A 8 -8.44 17.28 -23.84
C VAL A 8 -7.50 16.08 -23.93
N LEU A 9 -6.18 16.31 -23.87
CA LEU A 9 -5.19 15.22 -23.90
C LEU A 9 -5.30 14.29 -22.67
N ARG A 10 -5.60 14.85 -21.49
CA ARG A 10 -5.86 14.05 -20.29
C ARG A 10 -7.14 13.22 -20.41
N ALA A 11 -8.22 13.83 -20.90
CA ALA A 11 -9.48 13.13 -21.12
C ALA A 11 -9.33 12.00 -22.15
N ALA A 12 -8.61 12.25 -23.26
CA ALA A 12 -8.30 11.25 -24.26
C ALA A 12 -7.43 10.11 -23.70
N ALA A 13 -6.39 10.42 -22.92
CA ALA A 13 -5.56 9.40 -22.27
C ALA A 13 -6.36 8.54 -21.28
N VAL A 14 -7.26 9.16 -20.49
CA VAL A 14 -8.17 8.45 -19.58
C VAL A 14 -9.15 7.56 -20.35
N LEU A 15 -9.73 8.06 -21.44
CA LEU A 15 -10.65 7.30 -22.29
C LEU A 15 -9.94 6.11 -22.95
N VAL A 16 -8.76 6.32 -23.52
CA VAL A 16 -7.95 5.25 -24.14
C VAL A 16 -7.57 4.20 -23.11
N PHE A 17 -7.13 4.62 -21.92
CA PHE A 17 -6.83 3.71 -20.82
C PHE A 17 -8.07 2.93 -20.38
N ALA A 18 -9.22 3.58 -20.21
CA ALA A 18 -10.48 2.93 -19.83
C ALA A 18 -10.94 1.93 -20.89
N VAL A 19 -10.86 2.28 -22.19
CA VAL A 19 -11.21 1.38 -23.30
C VAL A 19 -10.25 0.21 -23.37
N ALA A 20 -8.93 0.42 -23.22
CA ALA A 20 -7.95 -0.66 -23.22
C ALA A 20 -8.13 -1.62 -22.03
N VAL A 21 -8.39 -1.09 -20.84
CA VAL A 21 -8.70 -1.89 -19.64
C VAL A 21 -10.00 -2.66 -19.85
N THR A 22 -11.05 -2.03 -20.36
CA THR A 22 -12.36 -2.67 -20.57
C THR A 22 -12.27 -3.74 -21.67
N ALA A 23 -11.59 -3.46 -22.77
CA ALA A 23 -11.37 -4.43 -23.84
C ALA A 23 -10.54 -5.62 -23.35
N GLY A 24 -9.48 -5.37 -22.57
CA GLY A 24 -8.68 -6.43 -21.93
C GLY A 24 -9.49 -7.25 -20.91
N LEU A 25 -10.36 -6.60 -20.13
CA LEU A 25 -11.26 -7.30 -19.20
C LEU A 25 -12.24 -8.18 -19.96
N VAL A 26 -12.89 -7.63 -21.00
CA VAL A 26 -13.89 -8.34 -21.80
C VAL A 26 -13.29 -9.52 -22.54
N THR A 27 -12.10 -9.38 -23.13
CA THR A 27 -11.43 -10.51 -23.79
C THR A 27 -10.97 -11.57 -22.79
N ALA A 28 -10.46 -11.18 -21.62
CA ALA A 28 -10.07 -12.11 -20.57
C ALA A 28 -11.26 -12.84 -19.92
N LEU A 29 -12.44 -12.21 -19.88
CA LEU A 29 -13.64 -12.73 -19.22
C LEU A 29 -14.57 -13.54 -20.15
N ARG A 30 -14.46 -13.37 -21.48
CA ARG A 30 -15.37 -14.00 -22.47
C ARG A 30 -15.36 -15.53 -22.50
N GLY A 31 -14.33 -16.19 -21.97
CA GLY A 31 -14.23 -17.66 -21.90
C GLY A 31 -14.02 -18.21 -20.49
N GLN A 32 -14.22 -17.39 -19.45
CA GLN A 32 -14.03 -17.81 -18.07
C GLN A 32 -15.23 -18.61 -17.56
N ASP A 33 -14.95 -19.69 -16.83
CA ASP A 33 -15.96 -20.44 -16.10
C ASP A 33 -16.40 -19.64 -14.87
N TRP A 34 -17.54 -18.97 -14.99
CA TRP A 34 -18.12 -18.13 -13.94
C TRP A 34 -18.51 -18.90 -12.68
N SER A 35 -18.62 -20.23 -12.75
CA SER A 35 -18.87 -21.06 -11.56
C SER A 35 -17.74 -20.92 -10.53
N VAL A 36 -16.50 -20.71 -10.98
CA VAL A 36 -15.34 -20.49 -10.11
C VAL A 36 -15.43 -19.15 -9.39
N ALA A 37 -15.89 -18.10 -10.08
CA ALA A 37 -16.13 -16.80 -9.46
C ALA A 37 -17.33 -16.85 -8.48
N ALA A 38 -18.39 -17.57 -8.86
CA ALA A 38 -19.59 -17.72 -8.05
C ALA A 38 -19.32 -18.42 -6.70
N ARG A 39 -18.29 -19.26 -6.60
CA ARG A 39 -17.88 -19.89 -5.32
C ARG A 39 -17.58 -18.87 -4.21
N ILE A 40 -17.12 -17.67 -4.55
CA ILE A 40 -16.88 -16.59 -3.58
C ILE A 40 -18.19 -16.12 -2.92
N LEU A 41 -19.31 -16.22 -3.64
CA LEU A 41 -20.63 -15.76 -3.20
C LEU A 41 -21.44 -16.83 -2.48
N THR A 42 -20.89 -18.03 -2.29
CA THR A 42 -21.56 -19.09 -1.55
C THR A 42 -21.64 -18.75 -0.06
N PRO A 43 -22.68 -19.19 0.69
CA PRO A 43 -22.83 -18.88 2.11
C PRO A 43 -21.61 -19.24 2.97
N GLY A 44 -20.89 -20.32 2.62
CA GLY A 44 -19.66 -20.73 3.31
C GLY A 44 -18.45 -19.82 3.04
N SER A 45 -18.42 -19.14 1.89
CA SER A 45 -17.31 -18.27 1.48
C SER A 45 -17.54 -16.80 1.79
N VAL A 46 -18.80 -16.34 1.86
CA VAL A 46 -19.14 -14.94 2.15
C VAL A 46 -18.58 -14.49 3.50
N GLY A 47 -18.58 -15.36 4.51
CA GLY A 47 -17.93 -15.08 5.80
C GLY A 47 -16.43 -14.83 5.68
N LEU A 48 -15.73 -15.61 4.86
CA LEU A 48 -14.30 -15.43 4.59
C LEU A 48 -14.02 -14.15 3.79
N VAL A 49 -14.90 -13.78 2.87
CA VAL A 49 -14.80 -12.53 2.09
C VAL A 49 -15.02 -11.31 2.99
N ALA A 50 -16.01 -11.36 3.88
CA ALA A 50 -16.26 -10.31 4.86
C ALA A 50 -15.08 -10.19 5.85
N ALA A 51 -14.54 -11.32 6.31
CA ALA A 51 -13.32 -11.34 7.13
C ALA A 51 -12.12 -10.75 6.37
N ALA A 52 -11.96 -11.10 5.09
CA ALA A 52 -10.89 -10.57 4.23
C ALA A 52 -10.98 -9.04 4.08
N PHE A 53 -12.19 -8.49 3.94
CA PHE A 53 -12.44 -7.04 3.94
C PHE A 53 -12.04 -6.38 5.27
N ALA A 54 -12.50 -6.95 6.40
CA ALA A 54 -12.20 -6.44 7.74
C ALA A 54 -10.69 -6.47 8.02
N VAL A 55 -10.04 -7.59 7.71
CA VAL A 55 -8.60 -7.79 7.86
C VAL A 55 -7.82 -6.77 7.04
N ASN A 56 -8.17 -6.53 5.78
CA ASN A 56 -7.46 -5.53 4.98
C ASN A 56 -7.71 -4.09 5.47
N SER A 57 -8.90 -3.80 5.99
CA SER A 57 -9.17 -2.52 6.65
C SER A 57 -8.26 -2.31 7.87
N VAL A 58 -8.01 -3.36 8.65
CA VAL A 58 -7.04 -3.33 9.76
C VAL A 58 -5.60 -3.14 9.24
N ALA A 59 -5.22 -3.79 8.14
CA ALA A 59 -3.90 -3.58 7.53
C ALA A 59 -3.67 -2.12 7.16
N MET A 60 -4.70 -1.44 6.64
CA MET A 60 -4.64 -0.01 6.33
C MET A 60 -4.38 0.87 7.56
N VAL A 61 -4.93 0.51 8.72
CA VAL A 61 -4.63 1.18 9.99
C VAL A 61 -3.16 1.03 10.35
N PHE A 62 -2.58 -0.16 10.21
CA PHE A 62 -1.14 -0.37 10.45
C PHE A 62 -0.24 0.39 9.48
N SER A 63 -0.66 0.50 8.21
CA SER A 63 0.03 1.35 7.21
C SER A 63 0.05 2.82 7.65
N TRP A 64 -1.11 3.32 8.11
CA TRP A 64 -1.20 4.67 8.66
C TRP A 64 -0.38 4.84 9.95
N LEU A 65 -0.38 3.87 10.86
CA LEU A 65 0.42 3.91 12.10
C LEU A 65 1.92 4.00 11.78
N SER A 66 2.40 3.19 10.84
CA SER A 66 3.78 3.24 10.35
C SER A 66 4.15 4.65 9.88
N TRP A 67 3.30 5.25 9.05
CA TRP A 67 3.50 6.60 8.54
C TRP A 67 3.39 7.68 9.63
N ARG A 68 2.41 7.56 10.54
CA ARG A 68 2.15 8.52 11.63
C ARG A 68 3.31 8.57 12.61
N VAL A 69 3.91 7.43 12.94
CA VAL A 69 5.09 7.38 13.83
C VAL A 69 6.21 8.24 13.23
N LEU A 70 6.53 8.05 11.95
CA LEU A 70 7.56 8.85 11.28
C LEU A 70 7.18 10.32 11.19
N LEU A 71 5.90 10.61 10.93
CA LEU A 71 5.41 11.98 10.89
C LEU A 71 5.70 12.67 12.21
N VAL A 72 5.19 12.15 13.33
CA VAL A 72 5.32 12.74 14.67
C VAL A 72 6.79 12.84 15.09
N ASP A 73 7.55 11.77 14.86
CA ASP A 73 8.95 11.65 15.27
C ASP A 73 9.88 12.65 14.58
N LEU A 74 9.66 12.93 13.28
CA LEU A 74 10.51 13.87 12.53
C LEU A 74 10.34 15.33 12.94
N GLY A 75 9.31 15.69 13.71
CA GLY A 75 9.06 17.09 14.07
C GLY A 75 8.39 17.24 15.42
N GLY A 76 7.06 17.36 15.42
CA GLY A 76 6.27 17.62 16.63
C GLY A 76 4.88 16.98 16.56
N PRO A 77 4.10 17.07 17.64
CA PRO A 77 2.81 16.38 17.73
C PRO A 77 1.87 16.81 16.60
N VAL A 78 1.25 15.83 15.94
CA VAL A 78 0.10 16.01 15.06
C VAL A 78 -1.01 15.16 15.64
N ASP A 79 -2.20 15.72 15.82
CA ASP A 79 -3.30 14.96 16.40
C ASP A 79 -3.67 13.75 15.51
N THR A 80 -4.28 12.75 16.14
CA THR A 80 -4.57 11.46 15.52
C THR A 80 -5.54 11.58 14.35
N VAL A 81 -6.54 12.45 14.47
CA VAL A 81 -7.60 12.60 13.48
C VAL A 81 -7.08 13.32 12.24
N THR A 82 -6.31 14.39 12.43
CA THR A 82 -5.67 15.14 11.34
C THR A 82 -4.67 14.27 10.60
N SER A 83 -3.83 13.49 11.29
CA SER A 83 -2.87 12.63 10.59
C SER A 83 -3.56 11.50 9.81
N ALA A 84 -4.66 10.94 10.32
CA ALA A 84 -5.47 9.95 9.61
C ALA A 84 -6.08 10.57 8.34
N ARG A 85 -6.69 11.76 8.46
CA ARG A 85 -7.23 12.50 7.31
C ARG A 85 -6.17 12.75 6.24
N ILE A 86 -5.00 13.27 6.64
CA ILE A 86 -3.90 13.54 5.70
C ILE A 86 -3.49 12.25 4.98
N PHE A 87 -3.23 11.18 5.74
CA PHE A 87 -2.75 9.93 5.16
C PHE A 87 -3.75 9.32 4.20
N PHE A 88 -5.00 9.11 4.63
CA PHE A 88 -5.98 8.37 3.83
C PHE A 88 -6.48 9.16 2.61
N VAL A 89 -6.65 10.49 2.73
CA VAL A 89 -6.98 11.31 1.56
C VAL A 89 -5.81 11.37 0.59
N GLY A 90 -4.56 11.43 1.08
CA GLY A 90 -3.36 11.35 0.26
C GLY A 90 -3.22 9.98 -0.42
N PHE A 91 -3.68 8.93 0.24
CA PHE A 91 -3.72 7.57 -0.30
C PHE A 91 -4.63 7.49 -1.53
N LEU A 92 -5.80 8.14 -1.51
CA LEU A 92 -6.69 8.21 -2.67
C LEU A 92 -6.07 8.96 -3.87
N ALA A 93 -5.15 9.89 -3.61
CA ALA A 93 -4.43 10.58 -4.69
C ALA A 93 -3.50 9.66 -5.50
N LYS A 94 -3.23 8.42 -5.04
CA LYS A 94 -2.43 7.43 -5.78
C LYS A 94 -3.08 6.98 -7.09
N PHE A 95 -4.40 7.13 -7.20
CA PHE A 95 -5.17 6.77 -8.40
C PHE A 95 -5.02 7.81 -9.53
N ALA A 96 -4.48 8.99 -9.23
CA ALA A 96 -4.18 9.99 -10.25
C ALA A 96 -2.96 9.54 -11.08
N PRO A 97 -2.90 9.84 -12.39
CA PRO A 97 -1.80 9.42 -13.26
C PRO A 97 -0.48 10.09 -12.83
N GLY A 98 0.44 9.29 -12.27
CA GLY A 98 1.78 9.70 -11.82
C GLY A 98 2.00 9.55 -10.31
N ARG A 99 3.26 9.37 -9.88
CA ARG A 99 3.59 9.03 -8.47
C ARG A 99 3.71 10.21 -7.51
N VAL A 100 3.64 11.44 -8.02
CA VAL A 100 3.83 12.67 -7.24
C VAL A 100 2.56 13.14 -6.55
N TRP A 101 1.38 12.66 -6.95
CA TRP A 101 0.10 13.15 -6.46
C TRP A 101 -0.13 12.88 -4.98
N THR A 102 0.20 11.68 -4.50
CA THR A 102 0.14 11.35 -3.06
C THR A 102 1.00 12.30 -2.24
N LEU A 103 2.24 12.56 -2.66
CA LEU A 103 3.12 13.51 -1.96
C LEU A 103 2.58 14.94 -2.00
N LEU A 104 2.09 15.40 -3.16
CA LEU A 104 1.53 16.76 -3.29
C LEU A 104 0.25 16.94 -2.46
N ALA A 105 -0.64 15.95 -2.46
CA ALA A 105 -1.84 15.95 -1.63
C ALA A 105 -1.46 16.00 -0.14
N ASN A 106 -0.50 15.17 0.27
CA ASN A 106 0.05 15.16 1.61
C ASN A 106 0.66 16.52 1.98
N ILE A 107 1.49 17.14 1.13
CA ILE A 107 2.08 18.46 1.40
C ILE A 107 0.99 19.54 1.56
N ARG A 108 -0.01 19.57 0.67
CA ARG A 108 -1.09 20.56 0.71
C ARG A 108 -1.94 20.42 1.97
N MET A 109 -2.32 19.19 2.33
CA MET A 109 -3.09 18.95 3.56
C MET A 109 -2.24 19.06 4.83
N GLY A 110 -0.95 18.76 4.75
CA GLY A 110 -0.01 18.98 5.84
C GLY A 110 0.14 20.47 6.15
N ALA A 111 0.19 21.32 5.12
CA ALA A 111 0.31 22.76 5.28
C ALA A 111 -0.86 23.37 6.08
N SER A 112 -2.10 22.90 5.86
CA SER A 112 -3.25 23.35 6.66
C SER A 112 -3.23 22.86 8.11
N ALA A 113 -2.37 21.89 8.43
CA ALA A 113 -2.09 21.41 9.79
C ALA A 113 -0.74 21.94 10.34
N GLY A 114 -0.14 22.95 9.71
CA GLY A 114 1.15 23.52 10.13
C GLY A 114 2.37 22.62 9.87
N VAL A 115 2.22 21.56 9.07
CA VAL A 115 3.30 20.64 8.72
C VAL A 115 4.00 21.10 7.45
N GLY A 116 5.28 21.50 7.58
CA GLY A 116 6.08 21.97 6.44
C GLY A 116 6.34 20.92 5.36
N ALA A 117 6.49 21.37 4.11
CA ALA A 117 6.70 20.50 2.95
C ALA A 117 7.96 19.61 3.06
N ALA A 118 9.04 20.12 3.66
CA ALA A 118 10.27 19.36 3.86
C ALA A 118 10.06 18.13 4.78
N ARG A 119 9.29 18.31 5.86
CA ARG A 119 8.91 17.21 6.77
C ARG A 119 8.08 16.16 6.04
N MET A 120 7.10 16.58 5.25
CA MET A 120 6.26 15.66 4.48
C MET A 120 7.04 14.87 3.43
N ALA A 121 7.98 15.52 2.75
CA ALA A 121 8.88 14.84 1.81
C ALA A 121 9.79 13.82 2.51
N ALA A 122 10.34 14.17 3.68
CA ALA A 122 11.17 13.25 4.48
C ALA A 122 10.37 12.03 4.94
N VAL A 123 9.17 12.22 5.49
CA VAL A 123 8.26 11.12 5.89
C VAL A 123 7.95 10.21 4.70
N TYR A 124 7.63 10.78 3.54
CA TYR A 124 7.34 10.01 2.33
C TYR A 124 8.54 9.16 1.89
N ALA A 125 9.75 9.74 1.86
CA ALA A 125 10.97 9.02 1.49
C ALA A 125 11.26 7.86 2.46
N LEU A 126 11.17 8.11 3.78
CA LEU A 126 11.36 7.08 4.80
C LEU A 126 10.31 5.97 4.68
N THR A 127 9.04 6.33 4.42
CA THR A 127 7.95 5.37 4.25
C THR A 127 8.21 4.45 3.05
N VAL A 128 8.63 5.01 1.91
CA VAL A 128 8.97 4.21 0.71
C VAL A 128 10.11 3.24 1.01
N VAL A 129 11.18 3.70 1.69
CA VAL A 129 12.31 2.85 2.07
C VAL A 129 11.86 1.74 3.02
N ILE A 130 11.19 2.08 4.13
CA ILE A 130 10.74 1.10 5.13
C ILE A 130 9.75 0.10 4.53
N SER A 131 8.77 0.57 3.76
CA SER A 131 7.80 -0.26 3.05
C SER A 131 8.48 -1.23 2.08
N THR A 132 9.46 -0.74 1.29
CA THR A 132 10.20 -1.58 0.34
C THR A 132 11.04 -2.63 1.05
N LEU A 133 11.81 -2.23 2.07
CA LEU A 133 12.67 -3.14 2.81
C LEU A 133 11.86 -4.24 3.50
N THR A 134 10.84 -3.86 4.27
CA THR A 134 9.97 -4.82 4.98
C THR A 134 9.21 -5.73 4.02
N GLY A 135 8.75 -5.19 2.88
CA GLY A 135 8.06 -5.97 1.86
C GLY A 135 8.97 -6.99 1.18
N LEU A 136 10.21 -6.61 0.86
CA LEU A 136 11.22 -7.54 0.36
C LEU A 136 11.52 -8.63 1.38
N ALA A 137 11.75 -8.27 2.66
CA ALA A 137 12.06 -9.27 3.69
C ALA A 137 10.93 -10.27 3.94
N LEU A 138 9.66 -9.87 3.91
CA LEU A 138 8.54 -10.82 3.99
C LEU A 138 8.35 -11.61 2.70
N GLY A 139 8.64 -10.98 1.58
CA GLY A 139 8.66 -11.62 0.29
C GLY A 139 9.58 -12.82 0.19
N THR A 140 10.74 -12.72 0.83
CA THR A 140 11.75 -13.77 0.81
C THR A 140 11.32 -14.98 1.63
N VAL A 141 10.53 -14.77 2.70
CA VAL A 141 9.86 -15.84 3.46
C VAL A 141 8.87 -16.62 2.60
N ALA A 142 8.08 -15.97 1.73
CA ALA A 142 7.25 -16.70 0.76
C ALA A 142 8.07 -17.34 -0.35
N GLY A 143 9.13 -16.67 -0.81
CA GLY A 143 10.06 -17.21 -1.80
C GLY A 143 10.73 -18.50 -1.33
N LEU A 144 11.05 -18.62 -0.03
CA LEU A 144 11.55 -19.85 0.58
C LEU A 144 10.53 -21.00 0.48
N ALA A 145 9.23 -20.72 0.62
CA ALA A 145 8.17 -21.72 0.54
C ALA A 145 7.88 -22.20 -0.90
N VAL A 146 8.32 -21.45 -1.92
CA VAL A 146 7.98 -21.71 -3.34
C VAL A 146 9.20 -22.07 -4.20
N LEU A 147 10.37 -21.45 -3.95
CA LEU A 147 11.53 -21.45 -4.88
C LEU A 147 12.74 -22.28 -4.40
N GLY A 148 12.68 -22.93 -3.23
CA GLY A 148 13.76 -23.81 -2.75
C GLY A 148 15.12 -23.10 -2.63
N ARG A 149 16.21 -23.70 -3.14
CA ARG A 149 17.61 -23.21 -2.98
C ARG A 149 17.88 -21.81 -3.55
N THR A 150 17.08 -21.31 -4.49
CA THR A 150 17.17 -19.92 -5.01
C THR A 150 16.83 -18.89 -3.94
N ALA A 151 16.20 -19.32 -2.85
CA ALA A 151 15.82 -18.48 -1.75
C ALA A 151 16.99 -18.01 -0.86
N LEU A 152 18.20 -18.55 -1.01
CA LEU A 152 19.42 -17.98 -0.40
C LEU A 152 19.72 -16.58 -0.93
N VAL A 153 19.47 -16.32 -2.21
CA VAL A 153 19.62 -14.98 -2.84
C VAL A 153 18.54 -14.03 -2.32
N LEU A 154 17.35 -14.54 -2.01
CA LEU A 154 16.26 -13.80 -1.39
C LEU A 154 16.52 -13.56 0.12
N ALA A 155 17.11 -14.50 0.85
CA ALA A 155 17.50 -14.30 2.25
C ALA A 155 18.46 -13.11 2.43
N LEU A 156 19.31 -12.83 1.42
CA LEU A 156 20.14 -11.62 1.38
C LEU A 156 19.32 -10.32 1.32
N ALA A 157 18.09 -10.34 0.78
CA ALA A 157 17.20 -9.17 0.78
C ALA A 157 16.52 -8.91 2.14
N ALA A 158 16.53 -9.88 3.07
CA ALA A 158 16.13 -9.66 4.46
C ALA A 158 17.23 -8.97 5.29
N VAL A 159 18.50 -9.09 4.88
CA VAL A 159 19.66 -8.50 5.55
C VAL A 159 19.53 -6.97 5.69
N PRO A 160 19.15 -6.20 4.64
CA PRO A 160 18.87 -4.77 4.77
C PRO A 160 17.86 -4.42 5.87
N VAL A 161 16.80 -5.21 6.08
CA VAL A 161 15.81 -4.97 7.15
C VAL A 161 16.42 -5.19 8.52
N VAL A 162 17.09 -6.32 8.71
CA VAL A 162 17.76 -6.65 9.98
C VAL A 162 18.81 -5.60 10.32
N VAL A 163 19.59 -5.17 9.32
CA VAL A 163 20.59 -4.12 9.44
C VAL A 163 19.95 -2.77 9.76
N CYS A 164 18.81 -2.40 9.16
CA CYS A 164 18.10 -1.17 9.49
C CYS A 164 17.42 -1.22 10.87
N LEU A 165 16.94 -2.38 11.33
CA LEU A 165 16.45 -2.57 12.70
C LEU A 165 17.57 -2.42 13.73
N ALA A 166 18.73 -3.01 13.45
CA ALA A 166 19.92 -2.94 14.30
C ALA A 166 20.54 -1.54 14.30
N ARG A 167 20.62 -0.89 13.13
CA ARG A 167 21.26 0.43 12.91
C ARG A 167 20.31 1.36 12.13
N PRO A 168 19.26 1.90 12.78
CA PRO A 168 18.28 2.77 12.13
C PRO A 168 18.89 4.05 11.53
N ASP A 169 20.05 4.47 12.02
CA ASP A 169 20.83 5.58 11.45
C ASP A 169 21.20 5.37 9.97
N LEU A 170 21.24 4.12 9.49
CA LEU A 170 21.50 3.83 8.08
C LEU A 170 20.38 4.34 7.17
N VAL A 171 19.14 4.35 7.66
CA VAL A 171 17.99 4.90 6.93
C VAL A 171 18.17 6.42 6.77
N ASN A 172 18.56 7.11 7.85
CA ASN A 172 18.86 8.55 7.84
C ASN A 172 20.07 8.88 6.93
N ARG A 173 21.15 8.09 7.02
CA ARG A 173 22.35 8.25 6.16
C ARG A 173 22.03 8.01 4.68
N GLY A 174 21.18 7.02 4.39
CA GLY A 174 20.70 6.72 3.05
C GLY A 174 19.91 7.90 2.47
N ALA A 175 18.97 8.45 3.23
CA ALA A 175 18.24 9.67 2.85
C ALA A 175 19.18 10.85 2.57
N GLY A 176 20.19 11.07 3.42
CA GLY A 176 21.20 12.11 3.20
C GLY A 176 22.10 11.89 1.98
N ARG A 177 22.39 10.64 1.61
CA ARG A 177 23.13 10.30 0.37
C ARG A 177 22.26 10.49 -0.86
N LEU A 178 21.01 10.06 -0.83
CA LEU A 178 20.07 10.24 -1.93
C LEU A 178 19.82 11.74 -2.20
N ALA A 179 19.66 12.55 -1.15
CA ALA A 179 19.55 14.00 -1.28
C ALA A 179 20.77 14.59 -2.00
N ARG A 180 21.99 14.20 -1.61
CA ARG A 180 23.23 14.62 -2.28
C ARG A 180 23.29 14.19 -3.74
N LEU A 181 22.93 12.94 -4.04
CA LEU A 181 22.92 12.41 -5.41
C LEU A 181 21.93 13.18 -6.30
N LEU A 182 20.77 13.52 -5.76
CA LEU A 182 19.74 14.32 -6.44
C LEU A 182 20.03 15.83 -6.42
N ARG A 183 21.20 16.25 -5.93
CA ARG A 183 21.61 17.65 -5.75
C ARG A 183 20.59 18.48 -4.97
N ARG A 184 19.99 17.87 -3.95
CA ARG A 184 19.06 18.48 -3.01
C ARG A 184 19.75 18.75 -1.66
N PRO A 185 19.32 19.78 -0.92
CA PRO A 185 19.83 20.02 0.43
C PRO A 185 19.62 18.78 1.30
N PRO A 186 20.56 18.46 2.21
CA PRO A 186 20.43 17.31 3.10
C PRO A 186 19.15 17.42 3.93
N PRO A 187 18.54 16.29 4.33
CA PRO A 187 17.36 16.31 5.20
C PRO A 187 17.67 17.11 6.46
N VAL A 188 16.89 18.15 6.73
CA VAL A 188 17.03 19.00 7.92
C VAL A 188 16.61 18.23 9.19
N MET A 189 15.86 17.14 9.03
CA MET A 189 15.29 16.33 10.09
C MET A 189 15.78 14.89 9.98
N SER A 190 16.09 14.27 11.11
CA SER A 190 16.44 12.85 11.23
C SER A 190 15.38 12.12 12.05
N ALA A 191 14.99 10.93 11.62
CA ALA A 191 14.09 10.09 12.41
C ALA A 191 14.88 9.44 13.56
N SER A 192 14.28 9.39 14.74
CA SER A 192 14.85 8.68 15.88
C SER A 192 14.92 7.18 15.61
N GLY A 193 15.88 6.49 16.22
CA GLY A 193 15.98 5.03 16.10
C GLY A 193 14.73 4.31 16.59
N ARG A 194 14.06 4.85 17.61
CA ARG A 194 12.79 4.33 18.12
C ARG A 194 11.66 4.50 17.10
N GLY A 195 11.53 5.68 16.49
CA GLY A 195 10.54 5.96 15.46
C GLY A 195 10.67 5.04 14.24
N VAL A 196 11.90 4.86 13.75
CA VAL A 196 12.20 3.94 12.64
C VAL A 196 11.82 2.51 13.00
N ARG A 197 12.16 2.01 14.19
CA ARG A 197 11.82 0.65 14.64
C ARG A 197 10.31 0.44 14.72
N TRP A 198 9.57 1.36 15.32
CA TRP A 198 8.11 1.26 15.41
C TRP A 198 7.44 1.33 14.04
N SER A 199 7.96 2.15 13.12
CA SER A 199 7.49 2.17 11.73
C SER A 199 7.77 0.84 11.02
N ILE A 200 8.95 0.25 11.19
CA ILE A 200 9.27 -1.08 10.64
C ILE A 200 8.30 -2.14 11.19
N VAL A 201 8.05 -2.16 12.50
CA VAL A 201 7.13 -3.11 13.13
C VAL A 201 5.71 -2.93 12.59
N ALA A 202 5.18 -1.71 12.61
CA ALA A 202 3.84 -1.42 12.11
C ALA A 202 3.70 -1.78 10.62
N GLN A 203 4.71 -1.49 9.81
CA GLN A 203 4.72 -1.84 8.39
C GLN A 203 4.79 -3.35 8.17
N THR A 204 5.58 -4.07 8.97
CA THR A 204 5.67 -5.54 8.91
C THR A 204 4.33 -6.17 9.25
N VAL A 205 3.66 -5.68 10.30
CA VAL A 205 2.32 -6.13 10.69
C VAL A 205 1.31 -5.81 9.58
N CYS A 206 1.38 -4.61 8.97
CA CYS A 206 0.55 -4.26 7.81
C CYS A 206 0.66 -5.31 6.70
N TRP A 207 1.88 -5.72 6.32
CA TRP A 207 2.08 -6.73 5.28
C TRP A 207 1.54 -8.10 5.65
N VAL A 208 1.76 -8.56 6.89
CA VAL A 208 1.24 -9.84 7.37
C VAL A 208 -0.29 -9.83 7.33
N VAL A 209 -0.92 -8.80 7.88
CA VAL A 209 -2.38 -8.67 7.91
C VAL A 209 -2.94 -8.57 6.48
N ALA A 210 -2.33 -7.81 5.59
CA ALA A 210 -2.76 -7.72 4.19
C ALA A 210 -2.57 -9.06 3.44
N GLY A 211 -1.52 -9.82 3.77
CA GLY A 211 -1.32 -11.19 3.31
C GLY A 211 -2.41 -12.16 3.77
N VAL A 212 -2.88 -12.02 5.01
CA VAL A 212 -4.00 -12.81 5.55
C VAL A 212 -5.28 -12.56 4.77
N GLN A 213 -5.54 -11.32 4.32
CA GLN A 213 -6.67 -11.05 3.42
C GLN A 213 -6.62 -11.92 2.16
N LEU A 214 -5.44 -12.02 1.53
CA LEU A 214 -5.27 -12.83 0.31
C LEU A 214 -5.43 -14.32 0.61
N TRP A 215 -4.88 -14.77 1.75
CA TRP A 215 -5.01 -16.15 2.22
C TRP A 215 -6.48 -16.56 2.43
N LEU A 216 -7.28 -15.73 3.08
CA LEU A 216 -8.71 -15.99 3.31
C LEU A 216 -9.48 -16.21 2.00
N LEU A 217 -9.19 -15.40 0.98
CA LEU A 217 -9.80 -15.56 -0.34
C LEU A 217 -9.33 -16.83 -1.05
N ALA A 218 -8.06 -17.20 -0.92
CA ALA A 218 -7.54 -18.43 -1.48
C ALA A 218 -8.16 -19.67 -0.81
N VAL A 219 -8.31 -19.66 0.52
CA VAL A 219 -9.01 -20.71 1.27
C VAL A 219 -10.48 -20.80 0.86
N ALA A 220 -11.14 -19.67 0.61
CA ALA A 220 -12.52 -19.65 0.07
C ALA A 220 -12.64 -20.30 -1.32
N GLN A 221 -11.52 -20.46 -2.03
CA GLN A 221 -11.42 -21.18 -3.31
C GLN A 221 -10.86 -22.60 -3.17
N GLY A 222 -10.77 -23.12 -1.94
CA GLY A 222 -10.33 -24.49 -1.65
C GLY A 222 -8.82 -24.67 -1.54
N ALA A 223 -8.04 -23.58 -1.43
CA ALA A 223 -6.60 -23.71 -1.23
C ALA A 223 -6.27 -24.33 0.15
N PRO A 224 -5.23 -25.19 0.25
CA PRO A 224 -4.82 -25.77 1.52
C PRO A 224 -4.33 -24.66 2.49
N PRO A 225 -4.96 -24.48 3.67
CA PRO A 225 -4.72 -23.28 4.49
C PRO A 225 -3.28 -23.09 4.94
N LEU A 226 -2.64 -24.14 5.49
CA LEU A 226 -1.30 -24.03 6.07
C LEU A 226 -0.21 -23.70 5.04
N ARG A 227 -0.29 -24.31 3.85
CA ARG A 227 0.68 -24.06 2.76
C ARG A 227 0.47 -22.69 2.12
N THR A 228 -0.79 -22.26 2.00
CA THR A 228 -1.15 -21.01 1.33
C THR A 228 -0.79 -19.77 2.15
N LEU A 229 -0.83 -19.83 3.49
CA LEU A 229 -0.59 -18.67 4.35
C LEU A 229 0.76 -17.97 4.11
N PRO A 230 1.92 -18.65 4.18
CA PRO A 230 3.21 -18.00 3.92
C PRO A 230 3.31 -17.50 2.48
N ILE A 231 2.76 -18.24 1.50
CA ILE A 231 2.73 -17.86 0.08
C ILE A 231 1.97 -16.55 -0.08
N SER A 232 0.77 -16.43 0.50
CA SER A 232 -0.06 -15.23 0.42
C SER A 232 0.62 -14.02 1.04
N ILE A 233 1.25 -14.16 2.21
CA ILE A 233 1.94 -13.05 2.88
C ILE A 233 3.07 -12.48 2.02
N GLY A 234 4.01 -13.31 1.59
CA GLY A 234 5.14 -12.78 0.83
C GLY A 234 4.79 -12.48 -0.63
N ALA A 235 3.83 -13.18 -1.26
CA ALA A 235 3.34 -12.79 -2.59
C ALA A 235 2.70 -11.40 -2.55
N PHE A 236 1.87 -11.11 -1.54
CA PHE A 236 1.27 -9.79 -1.38
C PHE A 236 2.31 -8.70 -1.14
N ALA A 237 3.28 -8.97 -0.28
CA ALA A 237 4.39 -8.06 0.00
C ALA A 237 5.26 -7.81 -1.26
N LEU A 238 5.72 -8.86 -1.93
CA LEU A 238 6.54 -8.76 -3.16
C LEU A 238 5.77 -8.12 -4.29
N GLY A 239 4.52 -8.53 -4.53
CA GLY A 239 3.71 -7.97 -5.61
C GLY A 239 3.52 -6.48 -5.45
N THR A 240 3.31 -6.02 -4.21
CA THR A 240 3.19 -4.58 -3.92
C THR A 240 4.53 -3.86 -4.11
N VAL A 241 5.65 -4.41 -3.64
CA VAL A 241 6.98 -3.83 -3.85
C VAL A 241 7.36 -3.79 -5.32
N ALA A 242 7.10 -4.85 -6.08
CA ALA A 242 7.33 -4.93 -7.52
C ALA A 242 6.49 -3.89 -8.28
N GLY A 243 5.21 -3.71 -7.89
CA GLY A 243 4.37 -2.64 -8.41
C GLY A 243 4.96 -1.24 -8.14
N VAL A 244 5.53 -1.03 -6.95
CA VAL A 244 6.28 0.20 -6.61
C VAL A 244 7.60 0.32 -7.38
N ALA A 245 8.22 -0.75 -7.88
CA ALA A 245 9.42 -0.62 -8.73
C ALA A 245 9.08 -0.12 -10.15
N VAL A 246 7.89 -0.44 -10.68
CA VAL A 246 7.52 -0.11 -12.06
C VAL A 246 6.88 1.28 -12.17
N VAL A 247 7.72 2.28 -12.42
CA VAL A 247 7.38 3.72 -12.39
C VAL A 247 6.28 4.13 -13.38
N LEU A 248 6.18 3.41 -14.49
CA LEU A 248 5.34 3.78 -15.64
C LEU A 248 3.86 3.39 -15.49
N LEU A 249 3.52 2.43 -14.62
CA LEU A 249 2.15 1.93 -14.47
C LEU A 249 1.47 2.53 -13.23
N PRO A 250 0.27 3.11 -13.35
CA PRO A 250 -0.47 3.62 -12.19
C PRO A 250 -0.78 2.47 -11.23
N ASP A 251 -0.40 2.65 -9.96
CA ASP A 251 -0.49 1.67 -8.86
C ASP A 251 0.12 0.28 -9.14
N GLY A 252 1.06 0.18 -10.10
CA GLY A 252 1.71 -1.09 -10.44
C GLY A 252 0.79 -2.10 -11.14
N LEU A 253 -0.27 -1.63 -11.81
CA LEU A 253 -1.26 -2.45 -12.51
C LEU A 253 -0.61 -3.52 -13.39
N GLY A 254 -1.00 -4.78 -13.16
CA GLY A 254 -0.54 -5.95 -13.90
C GLY A 254 0.71 -6.60 -13.29
N VAL A 255 1.59 -5.82 -12.66
CA VAL A 255 2.82 -6.36 -12.04
C VAL A 255 2.48 -7.07 -10.73
N ARG A 256 1.76 -6.39 -9.85
CA ARG A 256 1.33 -6.97 -8.57
C ARG A 256 0.44 -8.19 -8.83
N GLU A 257 -0.52 -8.04 -9.72
CA GLU A 257 -1.46 -9.09 -10.09
C GLU A 257 -0.73 -10.30 -10.71
N GLY A 258 0.28 -10.07 -11.55
CA GLY A 258 1.12 -11.14 -12.09
C GLY A 258 1.87 -11.91 -11.00
N VAL A 259 2.49 -11.21 -10.05
CA VAL A 259 3.19 -11.85 -8.92
C VAL A 259 2.21 -12.66 -8.05
N LEU A 260 1.04 -12.11 -7.74
CA LEU A 260 0.01 -12.80 -6.98
C LEU A 260 -0.51 -14.05 -7.72
N LEU A 261 -0.80 -13.92 -9.02
CA LEU A 261 -1.29 -15.00 -9.85
C LEU A 261 -0.30 -16.15 -9.92
N VAL A 262 0.97 -15.87 -10.20
CA VAL A 262 2.04 -16.89 -10.27
C VAL A 262 2.20 -17.59 -8.93
N ALA A 263 2.21 -16.86 -7.82
CA ALA A 263 2.35 -17.44 -6.50
C ALA A 263 1.15 -18.32 -6.14
N LEU A 264 -0.08 -17.85 -6.36
CA LEU A 264 -1.30 -18.60 -6.05
C LEU A 264 -1.49 -19.81 -6.96
N ALA A 265 -1.03 -19.77 -8.21
CA ALA A 265 -1.07 -20.90 -9.13
C ALA A 265 -0.27 -22.13 -8.63
N THR A 266 0.58 -21.98 -7.60
CA THR A 266 1.31 -23.09 -6.97
C THR A 266 0.46 -23.90 -5.98
N VAL A 267 -0.70 -23.35 -5.57
CA VAL A 267 -1.62 -23.94 -4.59
C VAL A 267 -3.08 -23.98 -5.06
N LEU A 268 -3.40 -23.32 -6.17
CA LEU A 268 -4.73 -23.28 -6.78
C LEU A 268 -4.63 -23.48 -8.30
N PRO A 269 -5.67 -24.05 -8.94
CA PRO A 269 -5.81 -23.99 -10.39
C PRO A 269 -5.76 -22.54 -10.90
N LEU A 270 -5.16 -22.33 -12.08
CA LEU A 270 -4.96 -20.98 -12.65
C LEU A 270 -6.24 -20.11 -12.71
N PRO A 271 -7.43 -20.64 -13.08
CA PRO A 271 -8.66 -19.85 -13.04
C PRO A 271 -9.03 -19.36 -11.63
N ALA A 272 -8.90 -20.23 -10.61
CA ALA A 272 -9.17 -19.87 -9.22
C ALA A 272 -8.15 -18.85 -8.68
N ALA A 273 -6.87 -19.01 -9.01
CA ALA A 273 -5.83 -18.04 -8.67
C ALA A 273 -6.09 -16.65 -9.29
N GLY A 274 -6.59 -16.62 -10.53
CA GLY A 274 -7.02 -15.39 -11.20
C GLY A 274 -8.18 -14.71 -10.48
N VAL A 275 -9.22 -15.47 -10.13
CA VAL A 275 -10.38 -14.99 -9.37
C VAL A 275 -9.95 -14.40 -8.02
N VAL A 276 -9.09 -15.09 -7.26
CA VAL A 276 -8.58 -14.60 -5.96
C VAL A 276 -7.79 -13.30 -6.12
N THR A 277 -6.95 -13.21 -7.15
CA THR A 277 -6.14 -12.02 -7.43
C THR A 277 -7.02 -10.79 -7.71
N VAL A 278 -8.04 -10.94 -8.56
CA VAL A 278 -9.00 -9.88 -8.88
C VAL A 278 -9.84 -9.51 -7.65
N ALA A 279 -10.35 -10.51 -6.92
CA ALA A 279 -11.13 -10.29 -5.70
C ALA A 279 -10.32 -9.54 -4.62
N SER A 280 -9.05 -9.90 -4.43
CA SER A 280 -8.14 -9.18 -3.52
C SER A 280 -7.99 -7.71 -3.92
N ARG A 281 -7.80 -7.43 -5.22
CA ARG A 281 -7.67 -6.06 -5.71
C ARG A 281 -8.93 -5.23 -5.46
N LEU A 282 -10.10 -5.81 -5.73
CA LEU A 282 -11.39 -5.17 -5.46
C LEU A 282 -11.56 -4.89 -3.96
N LEU A 283 -11.30 -5.87 -3.10
CA LEU A 283 -11.38 -5.72 -1.64
C LEU A 283 -10.41 -4.68 -1.09
N CYS A 284 -9.16 -4.64 -1.59
CA CYS A 284 -8.21 -3.59 -1.24
C CYS A 284 -8.77 -2.21 -1.59
N THR A 285 -9.28 -2.04 -2.82
CA THR A 285 -9.84 -0.77 -3.29
C THR A 285 -11.06 -0.35 -2.46
N LEU A 286 -11.96 -1.29 -2.16
CA LEU A 286 -13.14 -1.03 -1.32
C LEU A 286 -12.74 -0.64 0.11
N SER A 287 -11.74 -1.31 0.69
CA SER A 287 -11.23 -0.98 2.03
C SER A 287 -10.59 0.41 2.05
N GLU A 288 -9.85 0.76 1.00
CA GLU A 288 -9.23 2.08 0.85
C GLU A 288 -10.27 3.20 0.84
N ILE A 289 -11.34 3.02 0.06
CA ILE A 289 -12.46 3.96 -0.01
C ILE A 289 -13.18 4.02 1.34
N ALA A 290 -13.48 2.87 1.95
CA ALA A 290 -14.20 2.79 3.21
C ALA A 290 -13.43 3.47 4.36
N VAL A 291 -12.15 3.14 4.54
CA VAL A 291 -11.31 3.70 5.61
C VAL A 291 -11.06 5.19 5.37
N ALA A 292 -10.84 5.62 4.13
CA ALA A 292 -10.71 7.04 3.82
C ALA A 292 -12.02 7.81 4.09
N GLY A 293 -13.17 7.24 3.72
CA GLY A 293 -14.49 7.79 4.02
C GLY A 293 -14.71 7.96 5.52
N VAL A 294 -14.41 6.93 6.32
CA VAL A 294 -14.48 6.99 7.79
C VAL A 294 -13.56 8.07 8.35
N ALA A 295 -12.30 8.15 7.88
CA ALA A 295 -11.35 9.16 8.34
C ALA A 295 -11.82 10.59 8.07
N VAL A 296 -12.43 10.84 6.89
CA VAL A 296 -13.02 12.14 6.56
C VAL A 296 -14.21 12.43 7.47
N LEU A 297 -15.16 11.51 7.61
CA LEU A 297 -16.36 11.69 8.44
C LEU A 297 -16.00 12.00 9.90
N VAL A 298 -15.09 11.21 10.49
CA VAL A 298 -14.60 11.44 11.86
C VAL A 298 -13.97 12.82 11.98
N SER A 299 -13.19 13.25 10.99
CA SER A 299 -12.56 14.58 11.02
C SER A 299 -13.58 15.73 10.96
N GLU A 300 -14.67 15.56 10.22
CA GLU A 300 -15.73 16.58 10.15
C GLU A 300 -16.56 16.63 11.45
N VAL A 301 -16.83 15.47 12.08
CA VAL A 301 -17.51 15.42 13.38
C VAL A 301 -16.68 16.06 14.48
N VAL A 302 -15.38 15.78 14.53
CA VAL A 302 -14.47 16.35 15.54
C VAL A 302 -14.33 17.86 15.37
N LYS A 303 -14.23 18.36 14.13
CA LYS A 303 -14.20 19.81 13.85
C LYS A 303 -15.48 20.51 14.30
N ARG A 304 -16.66 19.91 14.06
CA ARG A 304 -17.95 20.45 14.51
C ARG A 304 -18.08 20.49 16.03
N ARG A 305 -17.45 19.57 16.75
CA ARG A 305 -17.42 19.52 18.22
C ARG A 305 -16.40 20.46 18.86
N GLN A 306 -15.52 21.07 18.07
CA GLN A 306 -14.66 22.17 18.50
C GLN A 306 -15.22 23.49 17.97
N PRO A 307 -16.38 23.98 18.47
CA PRO A 307 -16.79 25.33 18.16
C PRO A 307 -15.73 26.27 18.73
N HIS A 308 -15.18 27.07 17.82
CA HIS A 308 -14.31 28.19 18.09
C HIS A 308 -14.67 28.94 19.40
N TYR A 309 -13.72 28.97 20.34
CA TYR A 309 -13.49 30.13 21.21
C TYR A 309 -12.96 31.32 20.39
N ALA A 310 -13.62 31.67 19.28
CA ALA A 310 -13.24 32.79 18.40
C ALA A 310 -14.15 34.01 18.60
N ASN A 311 -14.55 34.25 19.85
CA ASN A 311 -15.07 35.54 20.32
C ASN A 311 -14.27 36.02 21.54
N ALA A 312 -12.94 36.01 21.43
CA ALA A 312 -12.06 36.67 22.40
C ALA A 312 -10.74 37.07 21.74
N ARG A 313 -10.79 38.08 20.89
CA ARG A 313 -9.74 39.09 20.68
C ARG A 313 -10.28 40.20 19.78
#